data_AF-A0A7N6FCW0-F1
#
_entry.id   AF-A0A7N6FCW0-F1
#
_cell.length_a   1.000
_cell.length_b   1.000
_cell.length_c   1.000
_cell.angle_alpha   90.00
_cell.angle_beta   90.00
_cell.angle_gamma   90.00
#
_symmetry.space_group_name_H-M   'P 1'
#
loop_
_entity.id
_entity.type
_entity.pdbx_description
1 polymer ?
#
loop_
_entity_poly.entity_id
_entity_poly.type
_entity_poly.pdbx_seq_one_letter_code
_entity_poly.pdbx_strand_id
1 'polypeptide(L)'
;MGQKEYCPHNNCRFPAGGAGSKVVLFLICIYLYLLQKCLRFNPDATVWKAKQQVLCSLTESLRDVLNYGLFQPATDGHDAKFLEEERLLREYPQSFEKGVPYLEVLFQSHINTVQHSCLHIAVDKMAKFLDKGLDPNYQDTDTGETPLSLAVQCEPGVGESIRVLVESGAHIDFRAKDGLTPLHKAVRGHRHTALLVLLSLGASPDYKDRRGLTPLYHTVLTGGDTSCCETLLYHHAKLGIRDENGWDETHQACQNGNSQHLEHLLFYGADSSSQNASGNTALHICALYNKESCARILLYRGANKDTKNNSGQTPFQVAVMSGHFELGEIIKNHRDTDVGKPAPATTPSQTAGQRRRLYSAVPGRVFVATRAHSAQGEREISFNKGDRVKVLSVGEGGYWEGTVRGRTGWFPSDCVEEVMLRSQDNRSESRGERAKRLFRHYTVGSYDSFDAPSDYIIKEKTVLLQKKDSEGFGFVLRGAKAQTPIEEFTPTPAFPALQYLESVDEGGVAWRAGLRMGDFLIEVNGQNVVKVGHRQVVNMIRQGGNSLMVKVVMVTRNPEMEEGSRKKSKNLSSAH
;
A
#
# COMPACT_ATOMS: atom_id res chain seq x y z
N MET A 1 28.77 10.05 -26.36
CA MET A 1 29.66 9.36 -25.41
C MET A 1 28.92 8.15 -24.88
N GLY A 2 29.48 6.97 -25.10
CA GLY A 2 28.75 5.70 -25.19
C GLY A 2 28.02 5.27 -23.92
N GLN A 3 26.77 4.88 -24.09
CA GLN A 3 26.03 4.06 -23.13
C GLN A 3 26.73 2.71 -23.01
N LYS A 4 27.43 2.48 -21.89
CA LYS A 4 27.80 1.12 -21.48
C LYS A 4 26.51 0.45 -21.01
N GLU A 5 25.87 -0.28 -21.92
CA GLU A 5 24.85 -1.25 -21.55
C GLU A 5 25.48 -2.27 -20.60
N TYR A 6 24.80 -2.48 -19.49
CA TYR A 6 25.29 -3.14 -18.30
C TYR A 6 25.61 -4.62 -18.58
N CYS A 7 26.90 -4.95 -18.64
CA CYS A 7 27.39 -6.32 -18.49
C CYS A 7 27.68 -6.51 -16.99
N PRO A 8 27.02 -7.44 -16.27
CA PRO A 8 27.16 -7.56 -14.82
C PRO A 8 28.47 -8.29 -14.48
N HIS A 9 29.61 -7.68 -14.77
CA HIS A 9 30.88 -8.07 -14.17
C HIS A 9 30.99 -7.42 -12.79
N ASN A 10 30.42 -8.08 -11.77
CA ASN A 10 31.05 -8.20 -10.43
C ASN A 10 30.23 -8.90 -9.33
N ASN A 11 29.11 -9.58 -9.60
CA ASN A 11 28.42 -10.37 -8.55
C ASN A 11 28.16 -11.85 -8.87
N CYS A 12 28.78 -12.42 -9.92
CA CYS A 12 28.78 -13.86 -10.13
C CYS A 12 29.87 -14.57 -9.29
N ARG A 13 29.83 -14.42 -7.96
CA ARG A 13 30.46 -15.43 -7.10
C ARG A 13 29.49 -16.60 -6.98
N PHE A 14 29.73 -17.63 -7.79
CA PHE A 14 29.05 -18.92 -7.64
C PHE A 14 29.44 -19.51 -6.28
N PRO A 15 28.49 -19.94 -5.42
CA PRO A 15 28.84 -20.91 -4.40
C PRO A 15 29.32 -22.16 -5.14
N ALA A 16 30.54 -22.60 -4.84
CA ALA A 16 31.03 -23.91 -5.24
C ALA A 16 29.94 -24.93 -4.87
N GLY A 17 29.41 -25.62 -5.88
CA GLY A 17 28.21 -26.43 -5.74
C GLY A 17 28.33 -27.40 -4.56
N GLY A 18 27.41 -27.27 -3.61
CA GLY A 18 27.18 -28.31 -2.62
C GLY A 18 26.81 -29.60 -3.36
N ALA A 19 27.47 -30.70 -2.99
CA ALA A 19 27.21 -32.03 -3.52
C ALA A 19 25.73 -32.38 -3.31
N GLY A 20 24.90 -32.30 -4.37
CA GLY A 20 23.47 -32.62 -4.31
C GLY A 20 22.59 -31.96 -5.38
N SER A 21 23.02 -30.83 -5.98
CA SER A 21 22.19 -30.10 -6.97
C SER A 21 22.20 -30.80 -8.33
N LYS A 22 21.08 -31.44 -8.73
CA LYS A 22 20.92 -32.01 -10.08
C LYS A 22 20.84 -30.87 -11.09
N VAL A 23 21.90 -30.63 -11.86
CA VAL A 23 21.92 -29.64 -12.94
C VAL A 23 21.49 -30.31 -14.25
N VAL A 24 20.58 -29.68 -15.01
CA VAL A 24 20.06 -30.20 -16.28
C VAL A 24 20.55 -29.32 -17.43
N LEU A 25 20.96 -29.93 -18.54
CA LEU A 25 21.35 -29.23 -19.75
C LEU A 25 20.09 -28.90 -20.57
N PHE A 26 19.91 -27.64 -20.93
CA PHE A 26 18.83 -27.17 -21.81
C PHE A 26 19.43 -26.59 -23.09
N LEU A 27 18.76 -26.83 -24.22
CA LEU A 27 18.97 -26.12 -25.47
C LEU A 27 18.11 -24.85 -25.45
N ILE A 28 18.75 -23.69 -25.58
CA ILE A 28 18.10 -22.38 -25.61
C ILE A 28 18.23 -21.79 -27.01
N CYS A 29 17.10 -21.48 -27.64
CA CYS A 29 17.04 -20.78 -28.92
C CYS A 29 16.69 -19.30 -28.76
N ILE A 30 17.39 -18.44 -29.50
CA ILE A 30 17.19 -16.99 -29.51
C ILE A 30 16.94 -16.57 -30.95
N TYR A 31 15.66 -16.33 -31.28
CA TYR A 31 15.22 -16.08 -32.65
C TYR A 31 15.80 -14.80 -33.27
N LEU A 32 15.99 -13.74 -32.47
CA LEU A 32 16.49 -12.45 -32.97
C LEU A 32 17.84 -12.58 -33.70
N TYR A 33 18.64 -13.59 -33.34
CA TYR A 33 19.98 -13.83 -33.89
C TYR A 33 20.15 -15.20 -34.55
N LEU A 34 19.09 -15.99 -34.69
CA LEU A 34 19.15 -17.41 -35.07
C LEU A 34 20.21 -18.19 -34.26
N LEU A 35 20.40 -17.80 -33.00
CA LEU A 35 21.45 -18.30 -32.14
C LEU A 35 20.93 -19.41 -31.25
N GLN A 36 21.58 -20.58 -31.30
CA GLN A 36 21.31 -21.68 -30.38
C GLN A 36 22.45 -21.79 -29.37
N LYS A 37 22.11 -21.87 -28.07
CA LYS A 37 23.08 -22.09 -26.98
C LYS A 37 22.64 -23.22 -26.08
N CYS A 38 23.58 -24.09 -25.72
CA CYS A 38 23.36 -25.09 -24.68
C CYS A 38 23.77 -24.51 -23.31
N LEU A 39 22.82 -24.38 -22.40
CA LEU A 39 23.05 -23.83 -21.06
C LEU A 39 22.60 -24.82 -19.99
N ARG A 40 23.32 -24.85 -18.88
CA ARG A 40 23.04 -25.72 -17.75
C ARG A 40 22.24 -24.94 -16.70
N PHE A 41 21.04 -25.40 -16.38
CA PHE A 41 20.19 -24.80 -15.34
C PHE A 41 20.03 -25.72 -14.14
N ASN A 42 19.91 -25.11 -12.96
CA ASN A 42 19.40 -25.79 -11.78
C ASN A 42 17.86 -25.81 -11.86
N PRO A 43 17.20 -26.98 -11.93
CA PRO A 43 15.73 -27.09 -11.96
C PRO A 43 15.05 -26.49 -10.72
N ASP A 44 15.77 -26.42 -9.60
CA ASP A 44 15.30 -25.82 -8.35
C ASP A 44 15.56 -24.30 -8.29
N ALA A 45 16.11 -23.70 -9.35
CA ALA A 45 16.18 -22.26 -9.48
C ALA A 45 14.88 -21.69 -10.09
N THR A 46 14.59 -20.43 -9.79
CA THR A 46 13.48 -19.71 -10.42
C THR A 46 13.77 -19.46 -11.89
N VAL A 47 12.69 -19.36 -12.68
CA VAL A 47 12.76 -18.98 -14.11
C VAL A 47 13.52 -17.66 -14.28
N TRP A 48 13.36 -16.70 -13.37
CA TRP A 48 14.14 -15.46 -13.33
C TRP A 48 15.66 -15.70 -13.32
N LYS A 49 16.15 -16.61 -12.46
CA LYS A 49 17.58 -16.94 -12.39
C LYS A 49 18.06 -17.59 -13.68
N ALA A 50 17.25 -18.46 -14.28
CA ALA A 50 17.55 -19.06 -15.58
C ALA A 50 17.63 -17.98 -16.68
N LYS A 51 16.64 -17.07 -16.74
CA LYS A 51 16.63 -15.91 -17.65
C LYS A 51 17.89 -15.06 -17.46
N GLN A 52 18.26 -14.69 -16.24
CA GLN A 52 19.48 -13.93 -15.97
C GLN A 52 20.74 -14.64 -16.50
N GLN A 53 20.84 -15.96 -16.31
CA GLN A 53 21.97 -16.74 -16.83
C GLN A 53 22.00 -16.76 -18.37
N VAL A 54 20.83 -16.87 -19.03
CA VAL A 54 20.74 -16.76 -20.49
C VAL A 54 21.24 -15.40 -20.94
N LEU A 55 20.73 -14.32 -20.35
CA LEU A 55 21.10 -12.95 -20.69
C LEU A 55 22.59 -12.67 -20.51
N CYS A 56 23.19 -13.15 -19.41
CA CYS A 56 24.63 -13.03 -19.16
C CYS A 56 25.49 -13.85 -20.14
N SER A 57 24.91 -14.86 -20.80
CA SER A 57 25.62 -15.66 -21.79
C SER A 57 25.69 -14.98 -23.16
N LEU A 58 24.90 -13.95 -23.42
CA LEU A 58 24.83 -13.28 -24.72
C LEU A 58 26.05 -12.39 -24.94
N THR A 59 26.66 -12.50 -26.12
CA THR A 59 27.81 -11.70 -26.54
C THR A 59 27.39 -10.34 -27.09
N GLU A 60 26.17 -10.25 -27.62
CA GLU A 60 25.57 -9.01 -28.11
C GLU A 60 24.54 -8.50 -27.11
N SER A 61 24.48 -7.17 -26.96
CA SER A 61 23.47 -6.55 -26.10
C SER A 61 22.10 -6.57 -26.78
N LEU A 62 21.13 -7.19 -26.12
CA LEU A 62 19.72 -7.08 -26.50
C LEU A 62 19.20 -5.70 -26.10
N ARG A 63 18.48 -5.02 -26.99
CA ARG A 63 17.66 -3.86 -26.60
C ARG A 63 16.47 -4.33 -25.77
N ASP A 64 16.13 -3.59 -24.72
CA ASP A 64 14.99 -3.90 -23.83
C ASP A 64 14.99 -5.33 -23.26
N VAL A 65 16.18 -5.77 -22.84
CA VAL A 65 16.50 -7.08 -22.24
C VAL A 65 15.42 -7.61 -21.29
N LEU A 66 14.80 -6.74 -20.48
CA LEU A 66 13.86 -7.15 -19.45
C LEU A 66 12.51 -7.64 -19.99
N ASN A 67 12.12 -7.26 -21.21
CA ASN A 67 10.88 -7.69 -21.86
C ASN A 67 11.04 -8.95 -22.72
N TYR A 68 12.22 -9.60 -22.67
CA TYR A 68 12.39 -10.95 -23.18
C TYR A 68 12.00 -11.98 -22.12
N GLY A 69 11.15 -12.92 -22.45
CA GLY A 69 10.76 -14.02 -21.57
C GLY A 69 11.35 -15.35 -22.04
N LEU A 70 11.51 -16.29 -21.09
CA LEU A 70 11.66 -17.70 -21.45
C LEU A 70 10.30 -18.20 -21.92
N PHE A 71 10.29 -18.81 -23.09
CA PHE A 71 9.09 -19.31 -23.77
C PHE A 71 9.21 -20.82 -23.94
N GLN A 72 8.15 -21.52 -23.56
CA GLN A 72 7.99 -22.94 -23.79
C GLN A 72 7.17 -23.12 -25.08
N PRO A 73 7.73 -23.74 -26.12
CA PRO A 73 6.97 -24.09 -27.31
C PRO A 73 5.87 -25.10 -27.01
N ALA A 74 4.88 -25.18 -27.90
CA ALA A 74 3.83 -26.17 -27.79
C ALA A 74 4.43 -27.59 -27.81
N THR A 75 3.94 -28.42 -26.90
CA THR A 75 4.31 -29.85 -26.79
C THR A 75 3.05 -30.70 -26.78
N ASP A 76 3.18 -32.01 -26.95
CA ASP A 76 2.02 -32.91 -26.99
C ASP A 76 1.14 -32.76 -25.73
N GLY A 77 0.00 -32.10 -25.90
CA GLY A 77 -0.98 -31.84 -24.84
C GLY A 77 -0.80 -30.55 -24.05
N HIS A 78 0.17 -29.69 -24.39
CA HIS A 78 0.41 -28.41 -23.71
C HIS A 78 0.63 -27.25 -24.69
N ASP A 79 -0.16 -26.19 -24.51
CA ASP A 79 -0.04 -24.96 -25.29
C ASP A 79 1.28 -24.24 -25.04
N ALA A 80 1.74 -23.53 -26.06
CA ALA A 80 2.93 -22.70 -25.96
C ALA A 80 2.68 -21.50 -25.02
N LYS A 81 3.65 -21.17 -24.15
CA LYS A 81 3.49 -20.09 -23.17
C LYS A 81 4.81 -19.52 -22.67
N PHE A 82 4.78 -18.28 -22.22
CA PHE A 82 5.85 -17.72 -21.40
C PHE A 82 5.88 -18.37 -20.02
N LEU A 83 7.08 -18.60 -19.50
CA LEU A 83 7.29 -19.08 -18.15
C LEU A 83 7.22 -17.91 -17.17
N GLU A 84 6.46 -18.08 -16.08
CA GLU A 84 6.37 -17.10 -14.98
C GLU A 84 7.71 -17.01 -14.24
N GLU A 85 8.26 -15.80 -14.13
CA GLU A 85 9.62 -15.54 -13.63
C GLU A 85 9.87 -16.04 -12.20
N GLU A 86 8.83 -16.10 -11.36
CA GLU A 86 8.92 -16.47 -9.94
C GLU A 86 8.80 -17.98 -9.68
N ARG A 87 8.30 -18.76 -10.63
CA ARG A 87 8.13 -20.22 -10.47
C ARG A 87 9.44 -20.97 -10.67
N LEU A 88 9.55 -22.17 -10.12
CA LEU A 88 10.73 -23.01 -10.31
C LEU A 88 10.73 -23.61 -11.71
N LEU A 89 11.92 -23.76 -12.31
CA LEU A 89 12.05 -24.32 -13.66
C LEU A 89 11.49 -25.75 -13.75
N ARG A 90 11.63 -26.54 -12.68
CA ARG A 90 11.08 -27.91 -12.58
C ARG A 90 9.56 -28.01 -12.62
N GLU A 91 8.84 -26.90 -12.39
CA GLU A 91 7.37 -26.89 -12.42
C GLU A 91 6.82 -26.88 -13.85
N TYR A 92 7.67 -26.65 -14.85
CA TYR A 92 7.31 -26.66 -16.25
C TYR A 92 7.65 -28.01 -16.90
N PRO A 93 6.71 -28.60 -17.67
CA PRO A 93 6.98 -29.81 -18.41
C PRO A 93 8.08 -29.53 -19.45
N GLN A 94 9.01 -30.46 -19.65
CA GLN A 94 10.12 -30.25 -20.56
C GLN A 94 9.68 -30.58 -21.99
N SER A 95 9.71 -29.59 -22.88
CA SER A 95 9.79 -29.78 -24.34
C SER A 95 11.13 -30.40 -24.68
N PHE A 96 11.18 -31.43 -25.52
CA PHE A 96 12.45 -32.01 -25.95
C PHE A 96 12.67 -31.74 -27.44
N GLU A 97 13.84 -31.22 -27.77
CA GLU A 97 14.35 -31.18 -29.14
C GLU A 97 15.67 -31.96 -29.19
N LYS A 98 15.77 -32.94 -30.09
CA LYS A 98 16.95 -33.81 -30.24
C LYS A 98 17.44 -34.45 -28.92
N GLY A 99 16.51 -34.80 -28.03
CA GLY A 99 16.80 -35.47 -26.75
C GLY A 99 17.25 -34.56 -25.60
N VAL A 100 17.19 -33.23 -25.77
CA VAL A 100 17.54 -32.25 -24.73
C VAL A 100 16.33 -31.33 -24.47
N PRO A 101 16.04 -30.98 -23.21
CA PRO A 101 15.04 -29.97 -22.89
C PRO A 101 15.24 -28.66 -23.66
N TYR A 102 14.19 -28.12 -24.25
CA TYR A 102 14.23 -27.02 -25.22
C TYR A 102 13.37 -25.84 -24.76
N LEU A 103 13.94 -24.63 -24.77
CA LEU A 103 13.23 -23.38 -24.50
C LEU A 103 13.66 -22.30 -25.48
N GLU A 104 12.80 -21.30 -25.65
CA GLU A 104 13.02 -20.15 -26.52
C GLU A 104 13.13 -18.87 -25.70
N VAL A 105 13.82 -17.87 -26.23
CA VAL A 105 13.85 -16.51 -25.69
C VAL A 105 13.14 -15.61 -26.69
N LEU A 106 11.92 -15.20 -26.33
CA LEU A 106 11.06 -14.37 -27.18
C LEU A 106 10.82 -13.02 -26.51
N PHE A 107 10.69 -11.98 -27.33
CA PHE A 107 10.21 -10.68 -26.85
C PHE A 107 8.70 -10.82 -26.55
N GLN A 108 8.24 -10.25 -25.44
CA GLN A 108 6.84 -10.31 -24.98
C GLN A 108 5.90 -9.41 -25.82
N SER A 109 6.12 -9.30 -27.13
CA SER A 109 5.23 -8.60 -28.08
C SER A 109 5.02 -9.43 -29.34
N HIS A 110 3.85 -9.28 -29.96
CA HIS A 110 3.53 -9.81 -31.27
C HIS A 110 4.17 -8.90 -32.33
N ILE A 111 5.25 -9.39 -32.95
CA ILE A 111 6.17 -8.63 -33.83
C ILE A 111 5.49 -7.98 -35.08
N ASN A 112 4.21 -8.22 -35.36
CA ASN A 112 3.60 -7.95 -36.67
C ASN A 112 2.44 -6.94 -36.71
N THR A 113 2.13 -6.19 -35.66
CA THR A 113 1.01 -5.22 -35.69
C THR A 113 1.49 -3.78 -35.71
N VAL A 114 0.82 -2.97 -36.56
CA VAL A 114 1.18 -1.61 -36.88
C VAL A 114 1.22 -0.78 -35.60
N GLN A 115 2.43 -0.35 -35.20
CA GLN A 115 2.67 0.53 -34.07
C GLN A 115 2.15 1.93 -34.40
N HIS A 116 0.84 2.13 -34.30
CA HIS A 116 0.29 3.46 -34.23
C HIS A 116 0.52 3.98 -32.82
N SER A 117 1.09 5.18 -32.70
CA SER A 117 1.21 5.95 -31.45
C SER A 117 -0.19 6.31 -30.94
N CYS A 118 -0.88 5.31 -30.41
CA CYS A 118 -2.25 5.39 -29.91
C CYS A 118 -2.30 5.96 -28.48
N LEU A 119 -1.24 6.61 -28.02
CA LEU A 119 -1.06 6.94 -26.60
C LEU A 119 -1.96 8.07 -26.08
N HIS A 120 -2.49 8.91 -26.97
CA HIS A 120 -3.47 9.94 -26.63
C HIS A 120 -4.93 9.48 -26.69
N ILE A 121 -5.14 8.18 -26.91
CA ILE A 121 -6.46 7.64 -27.21
C ILE A 121 -7.14 7.24 -25.90
N ALA A 122 -8.22 7.96 -25.58
CA ALA A 122 -9.13 7.64 -24.49
C ALA A 122 -9.45 6.13 -24.44
N VAL A 123 -9.53 5.57 -23.23
CA VAL A 123 -9.82 4.16 -22.93
C VAL A 123 -10.96 3.61 -23.79
N ASP A 124 -12.00 4.41 -24.03
CA ASP A 124 -13.17 4.07 -24.86
C ASP A 124 -12.85 3.66 -26.32
N LYS A 125 -11.69 4.09 -26.82
CA LYS A 125 -11.21 3.75 -28.16
C LYS A 125 -10.16 2.63 -28.11
N MET A 126 -9.52 2.35 -26.96
CA MET A 126 -8.56 1.25 -26.82
C MET A 126 -9.21 -0.11 -27.14
N ALA A 127 -10.41 -0.38 -26.62
CA ALA A 127 -11.14 -1.62 -26.93
C ALA A 127 -11.29 -1.85 -28.44
N LYS A 128 -11.66 -0.81 -29.21
CA LYS A 128 -11.78 -0.89 -30.67
C LYS A 128 -10.48 -1.12 -31.41
N PHE A 129 -9.34 -0.67 -30.86
CA PHE A 129 -8.03 -0.92 -31.45
C PHE A 129 -7.54 -2.32 -31.10
N LEU A 130 -7.82 -2.81 -29.90
CA LEU A 130 -7.55 -4.19 -29.47
C LEU A 130 -8.36 -5.17 -30.33
N ASP A 131 -9.64 -4.89 -30.60
CA ASP A 131 -10.49 -5.66 -31.53
C ASP A 131 -9.93 -5.71 -32.96
N LYS A 132 -9.15 -4.69 -33.36
CA LYS A 132 -8.48 -4.62 -34.67
C LYS A 132 -7.10 -5.28 -34.68
N GLY A 133 -6.72 -5.96 -33.59
CA GLY A 133 -5.44 -6.66 -33.47
C GLY A 133 -4.28 -5.77 -33.03
N LEU A 134 -4.52 -4.62 -32.39
CA LEU A 134 -3.43 -3.87 -31.75
C LEU A 134 -2.81 -4.73 -30.64
N ASP A 135 -1.50 -4.92 -30.67
CA ASP A 135 -0.78 -5.55 -29.56
C ASP A 135 -0.62 -4.53 -28.42
N PRO A 136 -1.12 -4.79 -27.20
CA PRO A 136 -0.95 -3.87 -26.08
C PRO A 136 0.46 -3.88 -25.47
N ASN A 137 1.37 -4.75 -25.93
CA ASN A 137 2.72 -4.91 -25.37
C ASN A 137 3.78 -4.14 -26.15
N TYR A 138 3.64 -2.82 -26.22
CA TYR A 138 4.63 -1.93 -26.83
C TYR A 138 5.05 -0.81 -25.89
N GLN A 139 6.22 -0.23 -26.19
CA GLN A 139 6.67 1.01 -25.58
C GLN A 139 6.44 2.14 -26.57
N ASP A 140 5.80 3.21 -26.10
CA ASP A 140 5.64 4.44 -26.86
C ASP A 140 6.99 5.06 -27.20
N THR A 141 7.16 5.54 -28.43
CA THR A 141 8.46 6.05 -28.90
C THR A 141 8.87 7.33 -28.19
N ASP A 142 7.89 8.16 -27.78
CA ASP A 142 8.14 9.49 -27.26
C ASP A 142 8.27 9.46 -25.73
N THR A 143 7.32 8.81 -25.06
CA THR A 143 7.26 8.73 -23.59
C THR A 143 7.99 7.51 -23.03
N GLY A 144 8.13 6.44 -23.80
CA GLY A 144 8.64 5.15 -23.32
C GLY A 144 7.66 4.39 -22.41
N GLU A 145 6.43 4.89 -22.25
CA GLU A 145 5.39 4.21 -21.46
C GLU A 145 4.72 3.09 -22.26
N THR A 146 4.09 2.18 -21.54
CA THR A 146 3.29 1.08 -22.11
C THR A 146 1.81 1.44 -21.98
N PRO A 147 0.92 0.89 -22.83
CA PRO A 147 -0.53 1.07 -22.64
C PRO A 147 -0.99 0.75 -21.21
N LEU A 148 -0.45 -0.32 -20.62
CA LEU A 148 -0.81 -0.76 -19.26
C LEU A 148 -0.25 0.19 -18.17
N SER A 149 0.97 0.70 -18.31
CA SER A 149 1.54 1.66 -17.36
C SER A 149 0.84 3.03 -17.40
N LEU A 150 0.29 3.41 -18.55
CA LEU A 150 -0.53 4.62 -18.68
C LEU A 150 -1.91 4.43 -18.11
N ALA A 151 -2.55 3.28 -18.37
CA ALA A 151 -3.85 2.95 -17.81
C ALA A 151 -3.85 3.08 -16.28
N VAL A 152 -2.75 2.67 -15.62
CA VAL A 152 -2.53 2.84 -14.17
C VAL A 152 -2.61 4.30 -13.71
N GLN A 153 -2.28 5.27 -14.57
CA GLN A 153 -2.32 6.70 -14.27
C GLN A 153 -3.65 7.37 -14.67
N CYS A 154 -4.52 6.67 -15.40
CA CYS A 154 -5.78 7.22 -15.91
C CYS A 154 -6.90 7.16 -14.86
N GLU A 155 -7.44 8.31 -14.49
CA GLU A 155 -8.65 8.42 -13.66
C GLU A 155 -9.64 9.40 -14.32
N PRO A 156 -10.96 9.13 -14.29
CA PRO A 156 -11.64 7.95 -13.71
C PRO A 156 -11.55 6.68 -14.58
N GLY A 157 -11.77 5.51 -13.99
CA GLY A 157 -11.92 4.25 -14.75
C GLY A 157 -10.66 3.39 -14.83
N VAL A 158 -9.69 3.62 -13.94
CA VAL A 158 -8.41 2.87 -13.89
C VAL A 158 -8.60 1.35 -13.89
N GLY A 159 -9.56 0.85 -13.11
CA GLY A 159 -9.77 -0.58 -12.94
C GLY A 159 -10.27 -1.28 -14.20
N GLU A 160 -11.19 -0.64 -14.92
CA GLU A 160 -11.72 -1.17 -16.18
C GLU A 160 -10.65 -1.13 -17.27
N SER A 161 -9.93 -0.02 -17.36
CA SER A 161 -8.84 0.16 -18.33
C SER A 161 -7.77 -0.92 -18.20
N ILE A 162 -7.36 -1.23 -16.96
CA ILE A 162 -6.39 -2.28 -16.67
C ILE A 162 -6.96 -3.66 -17.05
N ARG A 163 -8.22 -3.95 -16.69
CA ARG A 163 -8.85 -5.25 -17.00
C ARG A 163 -8.95 -5.50 -18.50
N VAL A 164 -9.47 -4.55 -19.26
CA VAL A 164 -9.61 -4.66 -20.72
C VAL A 164 -8.27 -4.91 -21.39
N LEU A 165 -7.21 -4.19 -20.99
CA LEU A 165 -5.88 -4.38 -21.56
C LEU A 165 -5.33 -5.78 -21.24
N VAL A 166 -5.44 -6.24 -19.99
CA VAL A 166 -4.96 -7.56 -19.58
C VAL A 166 -5.75 -8.68 -20.26
N GLU A 167 -7.08 -8.57 -20.33
CA GLU A 167 -7.95 -9.52 -21.03
C GLU A 167 -7.68 -9.55 -22.54
N SER A 168 -7.19 -8.45 -23.11
CA SER A 168 -6.76 -8.35 -24.50
C SER A 168 -5.30 -8.74 -24.74
N GLY A 169 -4.64 -9.38 -23.76
CA GLY A 169 -3.29 -9.94 -23.90
C GLY A 169 -2.15 -9.02 -23.45
N ALA A 170 -2.41 -7.95 -22.68
CA ALA A 170 -1.33 -7.17 -22.07
C ALA A 170 -0.65 -7.98 -20.95
N HIS A 171 0.66 -8.15 -21.08
CA HIS A 171 1.49 -8.75 -20.05
C HIS A 171 1.60 -7.81 -18.84
N ILE A 172 1.13 -8.28 -17.68
CA ILE A 172 1.11 -7.51 -16.42
C ILE A 172 2.51 -7.11 -15.95
N ASP A 173 3.53 -7.89 -16.34
CA ASP A 173 4.94 -7.68 -16.02
C ASP A 173 5.72 -6.93 -17.12
N PHE A 174 5.07 -6.52 -18.21
CA PHE A 174 5.71 -5.79 -19.30
C PHE A 174 6.24 -4.44 -18.81
N ARG A 175 7.51 -4.16 -19.08
CA ARG A 175 8.18 -2.97 -18.53
C ARG A 175 8.22 -1.83 -19.52
N ALA A 176 7.98 -0.63 -18.99
CA ALA A 176 8.24 0.62 -19.68
C ALA A 176 9.75 0.82 -19.90
N LYS A 177 10.10 1.83 -20.72
CA LYS A 177 11.48 2.16 -21.07
C LYS A 177 12.35 2.57 -19.89
N ASP A 178 11.75 2.97 -18.76
CA ASP A 178 12.48 3.22 -17.51
C ASP A 178 12.74 1.93 -16.70
N GLY A 179 12.23 0.79 -17.17
CA GLY A 179 12.39 -0.51 -16.53
C GLY A 179 11.33 -0.84 -15.49
N LEU A 180 10.32 0.01 -15.32
CA LEU A 180 9.26 -0.19 -14.33
C LEU A 180 8.10 -0.99 -14.91
N THR A 181 7.57 -1.91 -14.11
CA THR A 181 6.28 -2.58 -14.41
C THR A 181 5.11 -1.65 -14.06
N PRO A 182 3.89 -1.92 -14.56
CA PRO A 182 2.67 -1.22 -14.14
C PRO A 182 2.48 -1.18 -12.62
N LEU A 183 2.87 -2.25 -11.91
CA LEU A 183 2.79 -2.33 -10.45
C LEU A 183 3.72 -1.31 -9.76
N HIS A 184 4.94 -1.12 -10.27
CA HIS A 184 5.84 -0.05 -9.81
C HIS A 184 5.26 1.34 -10.06
N LYS A 185 4.65 1.56 -11.24
CA LYS A 185 4.04 2.85 -11.59
C LYS A 185 2.85 3.17 -10.69
N ALA A 186 2.07 2.15 -10.29
CA ALA A 186 0.98 2.30 -9.34
C ALA A 186 1.50 2.78 -7.97
N VAL A 187 2.59 2.17 -7.47
CA VAL A 187 3.24 2.60 -6.23
C VAL A 187 3.78 4.02 -6.34
N ARG A 188 4.56 4.33 -7.38
CA ARG A 188 5.17 5.66 -7.54
C ARG A 188 4.15 6.79 -7.71
N GLY A 189 2.98 6.49 -8.25
CA GLY A 189 1.87 7.42 -8.38
C GLY A 189 0.88 7.41 -7.23
N HIS A 190 1.14 6.66 -6.14
CA HIS A 190 0.22 6.44 -5.02
C HIS A 190 -1.19 5.98 -5.46
N ARG A 191 -1.25 5.18 -6.54
CA ARG A 191 -2.49 4.69 -7.16
C ARG A 191 -2.93 3.36 -6.53
N HIS A 192 -3.41 3.41 -5.29
CA HIS A 192 -3.81 2.22 -4.53
C HIS A 192 -4.89 1.38 -5.25
N THR A 193 -5.88 2.01 -5.89
CA THR A 193 -6.90 1.29 -6.67
C THR A 193 -6.29 0.49 -7.83
N ALA A 194 -5.37 1.10 -8.58
CA ALA A 194 -4.66 0.44 -9.68
C ALA A 194 -3.83 -0.75 -9.16
N LEU A 195 -3.13 -0.56 -8.04
CA LEU A 195 -2.35 -1.59 -7.37
C LEU A 195 -3.22 -2.81 -7.02
N LEU A 196 -4.38 -2.58 -6.38
CA LEU A 196 -5.32 -3.66 -6.03
C LEU A 196 -5.82 -4.42 -7.25
N VAL A 197 -6.15 -3.71 -8.34
CA VAL A 197 -6.63 -4.35 -9.57
C VAL A 197 -5.53 -5.21 -10.18
N LEU A 198 -4.30 -4.70 -10.31
CA LEU A 198 -3.17 -5.46 -10.84
C LEU A 198 -2.89 -6.72 -10.00
N LEU A 199 -2.84 -6.61 -8.67
CA LEU A 199 -2.66 -7.76 -7.78
C LEU A 199 -3.82 -8.76 -7.91
N SER A 200 -5.06 -8.29 -8.04
CA SER A 200 -6.23 -9.16 -8.24
C SER A 200 -6.22 -9.92 -9.55
N LEU A 201 -5.53 -9.38 -10.57
CA LEU A 201 -5.31 -10.01 -11.87
C LEU A 201 -4.07 -10.92 -11.89
N GLY A 202 -3.42 -11.13 -10.75
CA GLY A 202 -2.28 -12.04 -10.61
C GLY A 202 -0.91 -11.38 -10.77
N ALA A 203 -0.80 -10.05 -10.70
CA ALA A 203 0.50 -9.39 -10.64
C ALA A 203 1.32 -9.90 -9.43
N SER A 204 2.57 -10.30 -9.66
CA SER A 204 3.49 -10.58 -8.56
C SER A 204 3.89 -9.28 -7.86
N PRO A 205 3.84 -9.23 -6.51
CA PRO A 205 4.36 -8.08 -5.76
C PRO A 205 5.90 -7.99 -5.80
N ASP A 206 6.59 -9.03 -6.29
CA ASP A 206 8.05 -9.16 -6.28
C ASP A 206 8.71 -8.84 -7.64
N TYR A 207 7.96 -8.30 -8.61
CA TYR A 207 8.55 -7.91 -9.88
C TYR A 207 9.75 -6.99 -9.67
N LYS A 208 10.79 -7.16 -10.47
CA LYS A 208 12.01 -6.36 -10.36
C LYS A 208 12.13 -5.34 -11.48
N ASP A 209 12.52 -4.12 -11.12
CA ASP A 209 12.93 -3.11 -12.08
C ASP A 209 14.36 -3.37 -12.61
N ARG A 210 14.89 -2.43 -13.41
CA ARG A 210 16.26 -2.47 -13.95
C ARG A 210 17.36 -2.49 -12.88
N ARG A 211 17.08 -1.99 -11.68
CA ARG A 211 18.00 -1.97 -10.54
C ARG A 211 17.81 -3.21 -9.65
N GLY A 212 16.93 -4.13 -10.02
CA GLY A 212 16.60 -5.30 -9.22
C GLY A 212 15.69 -4.99 -8.02
N LEU A 213 15.10 -3.80 -7.96
CA LEU A 213 14.27 -3.33 -6.86
C LEU A 213 12.80 -3.70 -7.09
N THR A 214 12.08 -3.95 -6.01
CA THR A 214 10.66 -4.34 -6.02
C THR A 214 9.72 -3.14 -5.85
N PRO A 215 8.42 -3.27 -6.19
CA PRO A 215 7.42 -2.26 -5.87
C PRO A 215 7.41 -1.87 -4.40
N LEU A 216 7.64 -2.84 -3.49
CA LEU A 216 7.74 -2.57 -2.06
C LEU A 216 8.90 -1.63 -1.73
N TYR A 217 10.08 -1.84 -2.30
CA TYR A 217 11.21 -0.92 -2.16
C TYR A 217 10.86 0.49 -2.67
N HIS A 218 10.09 0.59 -3.76
CA HIS A 218 9.65 1.90 -4.28
C HIS A 218 8.70 2.64 -3.34
N THR A 219 7.96 1.96 -2.46
CA THR A 219 7.09 2.62 -1.46
C THR A 219 7.90 3.50 -0.49
N VAL A 220 9.06 3.02 -0.06
CA VAL A 220 9.92 3.77 0.87
C VAL A 220 10.78 4.81 0.17
N LEU A 221 10.97 4.71 -1.15
CA LEU A 221 11.61 5.74 -1.96
C LEU A 221 10.69 6.95 -2.17
N THR A 222 9.40 6.73 -2.42
CA THR A 222 8.44 7.82 -2.63
C THR A 222 7.84 8.35 -1.33
N GLY A 223 7.71 7.52 -0.29
CA GLY A 223 7.12 7.92 0.99
C GLY A 223 5.62 8.17 0.92
N GLY A 224 5.09 9.03 1.78
CA GLY A 224 3.66 9.39 1.77
C GLY A 224 2.75 8.34 2.41
N ASP A 225 1.57 8.12 1.81
CA ASP A 225 0.55 7.19 2.32
C ASP A 225 1.00 5.72 2.25
N THR A 226 0.74 4.97 3.33
CA THR A 226 1.21 3.59 3.47
C THR A 226 0.30 2.55 2.81
N SER A 227 -0.84 2.92 2.21
CA SER A 227 -1.81 1.94 1.70
C SER A 227 -1.19 1.00 0.66
N CYS A 228 -0.30 1.50 -0.20
CA CYS A 228 0.42 0.66 -1.17
C CYS A 228 1.43 -0.28 -0.49
N CYS A 229 2.17 0.22 0.50
CA CYS A 229 3.13 -0.56 1.30
C CYS A 229 2.43 -1.70 2.03
N GLU A 230 1.37 -1.39 2.79
CA GLU A 230 0.60 -2.38 3.53
C GLU A 230 -0.01 -3.44 2.61
N THR A 231 -0.54 -3.03 1.46
CA THR A 231 -1.15 -3.96 0.49
C THR A 231 -0.13 -4.94 -0.08
N LEU A 232 1.05 -4.45 -0.47
CA LEU A 232 2.11 -5.31 -0.98
C LEU A 232 2.55 -6.33 0.08
N LEU A 233 2.74 -5.88 1.33
CA LEU A 233 3.10 -6.74 2.45
C LEU A 233 2.00 -7.78 2.76
N TYR A 234 0.74 -7.37 2.72
CA TYR A 234 -0.41 -8.25 2.87
C TYR A 234 -0.44 -9.34 1.78
N HIS A 235 -0.08 -8.97 0.55
CA HIS A 235 0.10 -9.90 -0.57
C HIS A 235 1.44 -10.64 -0.57
N HIS A 236 2.12 -10.70 0.59
CA HIS A 236 3.35 -11.46 0.80
C HIS A 236 4.55 -10.99 -0.04
N ALA A 237 4.66 -9.70 -0.32
CA ALA A 237 5.87 -9.10 -0.89
C ALA A 237 7.11 -9.49 -0.07
N LYS A 238 8.19 -9.88 -0.77
CA LYS A 238 9.47 -10.22 -0.14
C LYS A 238 10.12 -8.98 0.45
N LEU A 239 10.64 -9.14 1.66
CA LEU A 239 11.40 -8.14 2.41
C LEU A 239 12.90 -8.40 2.27
N GLY A 240 13.70 -7.35 2.53
CA GLY A 240 15.17 -7.46 2.56
C GLY A 240 15.80 -7.44 1.17
N ILE A 241 15.10 -6.88 0.17
CA ILE A 241 15.67 -6.69 -1.17
C ILE A 241 16.68 -5.55 -1.10
N ARG A 242 17.90 -5.80 -1.58
CA ARG A 242 19.01 -4.87 -1.46
C ARG A 242 19.33 -4.15 -2.77
N ASP A 243 19.59 -2.86 -2.68
CA ASP A 243 20.14 -2.06 -3.77
C ASP A 243 21.66 -2.27 -3.94
N GLU A 244 22.26 -1.52 -4.86
CA GLU A 244 23.70 -1.61 -5.17
C GLU A 244 24.62 -1.25 -3.99
N ASN A 245 24.12 -0.48 -3.01
CA ASN A 245 24.84 -0.13 -1.79
C ASN A 245 24.58 -1.13 -0.65
N GLY A 246 23.80 -2.18 -0.92
CA GLY A 246 23.36 -3.16 0.08
C GLY A 246 22.23 -2.66 0.97
N TRP A 247 21.57 -1.55 0.64
CA TRP A 247 20.47 -0.99 1.42
C TRP A 247 19.19 -1.75 1.14
N ASP A 248 18.46 -2.09 2.19
CA ASP A 248 17.11 -2.65 2.08
C ASP A 248 16.02 -1.60 2.37
N GLU A 249 14.76 -2.03 2.39
CA GLU A 249 13.61 -1.16 2.60
C GLU A 249 13.67 -0.44 3.96
N THR A 250 14.23 -1.08 4.99
CA THR A 250 14.35 -0.48 6.33
C THR A 250 15.39 0.63 6.36
N HIS A 251 16.52 0.45 5.67
CA HIS A 251 17.55 1.49 5.53
C HIS A 251 16.97 2.70 4.81
N GLN A 252 16.27 2.47 3.69
CA GLN A 252 15.70 3.53 2.89
C GLN A 252 14.59 4.29 3.63
N ALA A 253 13.71 3.57 4.34
CA ALA A 253 12.68 4.19 5.19
C ALA A 253 13.32 5.08 6.27
N CYS A 254 14.40 4.60 6.90
CA CYS A 254 15.13 5.32 7.94
C CYS A 254 15.91 6.53 7.42
N GLN A 255 16.38 6.54 6.17
CA GLN A 255 17.01 7.71 5.57
C GLN A 255 15.97 8.79 5.25
N ASN A 256 14.82 8.38 4.71
CA ASN A 256 13.76 9.31 4.32
C ASN A 256 12.90 9.78 5.51
N GLY A 257 12.96 9.10 6.65
CA GLY A 257 12.14 9.39 7.82
C GLY A 257 10.71 8.84 7.70
N ASN A 258 10.49 7.85 6.85
CA ASN A 258 9.20 7.21 6.58
C ASN A 258 8.83 6.24 7.72
N SER A 259 8.61 6.79 8.92
CA SER A 259 8.39 6.04 10.17
C SER A 259 7.22 5.06 10.11
N GLN A 260 6.10 5.45 9.47
CA GLN A 260 4.95 4.55 9.29
C GLN A 260 5.26 3.39 8.34
N HIS A 261 5.99 3.64 7.25
CA HIS A 261 6.44 2.56 6.36
C HIS A 261 7.36 1.60 7.11
N LEU A 262 8.32 2.13 7.88
CA LEU A 262 9.21 1.34 8.73
C LEU A 262 8.43 0.47 9.72
N GLU A 263 7.38 1.01 10.33
CA GLU A 263 6.54 0.27 11.26
C GLU A 263 5.85 -0.93 10.59
N HIS A 264 5.28 -0.73 9.39
CA HIS A 264 4.71 -1.83 8.61
C HIS A 264 5.76 -2.87 8.23
N LEU A 265 6.93 -2.44 7.72
CA LEU A 265 8.01 -3.36 7.34
C LEU A 265 8.42 -4.25 8.54
N LEU A 266 8.67 -3.65 9.71
CA LEU A 266 9.04 -4.38 10.92
C LEU A 266 7.90 -5.27 11.43
N PHE A 267 6.64 -4.83 11.31
CA PHE A 267 5.48 -5.64 11.69
C PHE A 267 5.37 -6.91 10.83
N TYR A 268 5.63 -6.80 9.53
CA TYR A 268 5.64 -7.92 8.59
C TYR A 268 6.95 -8.73 8.59
N GLY A 269 7.87 -8.44 9.52
CA GLY A 269 9.05 -9.27 9.78
C GLY A 269 10.34 -8.80 9.10
N ALA A 270 10.46 -7.52 8.74
CA ALA A 270 11.72 -6.98 8.27
C ALA A 270 12.81 -7.07 9.37
N ASP A 271 14.02 -7.44 8.97
CA ASP A 271 15.13 -7.65 9.88
C ASP A 271 15.77 -6.32 10.30
N SER A 272 15.58 -5.93 11.57
CA SER A 272 16.17 -4.71 12.14
C SER A 272 17.69 -4.80 12.34
N SER A 273 18.27 -6.00 12.27
CA SER A 273 19.71 -6.25 12.39
C SER A 273 20.45 -6.26 11.05
N SER A 274 19.71 -6.17 9.94
CA SER A 274 20.24 -6.11 8.59
C SER A 274 21.29 -5.00 8.45
N GLN A 275 22.43 -5.31 7.82
CA GLN A 275 23.53 -4.38 7.59
C GLN A 275 23.74 -4.15 6.09
N ASN A 276 23.94 -2.89 5.70
CA ASN A 276 24.32 -2.54 4.33
C ASN A 276 25.82 -2.81 4.04
N ALA A 277 26.30 -2.43 2.85
CA ALA A 277 27.70 -2.68 2.45
C ALA A 277 28.75 -2.02 3.38
N SER A 278 28.37 -0.97 4.11
CA SER A 278 29.22 -0.29 5.09
C SER A 278 29.09 -0.86 6.51
N GLY A 279 28.28 -1.92 6.71
CA GLY A 279 27.99 -2.47 8.02
C GLY A 279 26.99 -1.64 8.83
N ASN A 280 26.40 -0.60 8.26
CA ASN A 280 25.41 0.23 8.94
C ASN A 280 24.09 -0.52 8.99
N THR A 281 23.46 -0.58 10.17
CA THR A 281 22.06 -1.01 10.34
C THR A 281 21.10 0.15 10.12
N ALA A 282 19.79 -0.12 10.02
CA ALA A 282 18.77 0.91 9.97
C ALA A 282 18.89 1.95 11.12
N LEU A 283 19.30 1.53 12.32
CA LEU A 283 19.52 2.44 13.46
C LEU A 283 20.72 3.36 13.27
N HIS A 284 21.80 2.89 12.62
CA HIS A 284 22.91 3.76 12.20
C HIS A 284 22.43 4.80 11.18
N ILE A 285 21.55 4.42 10.25
CA ILE A 285 20.99 5.34 9.27
C ILE A 285 20.14 6.42 9.97
N CYS A 286 19.31 6.06 10.94
CA CYS A 286 18.57 7.05 11.74
C CYS A 286 19.52 8.03 12.44
N ALA A 287 20.59 7.53 13.05
CA ALA A 287 21.61 8.32 13.71
C ALA A 287 22.31 9.31 12.76
N LEU A 288 22.65 8.85 11.54
CA LEU A 288 23.31 9.67 10.52
C LEU A 288 22.41 10.76 9.94
N TYR A 289 21.10 10.53 9.80
CA TYR A 289 20.15 11.46 9.15
C TYR A 289 19.17 12.13 10.12
N ASN A 290 19.43 12.05 11.42
CA ASN A 290 18.61 12.60 12.50
C ASN A 290 17.12 12.18 12.44
N LYS A 291 16.84 10.88 12.23
CA LYS A 291 15.46 10.38 12.14
C LYS A 291 14.99 9.80 13.46
N GLU A 292 14.66 10.69 14.40
CA GLU A 292 14.27 10.34 15.76
C GLU A 292 13.09 9.34 15.83
N SER A 293 11.99 9.61 15.13
CA SER A 293 10.81 8.72 15.16
C SER A 293 11.12 7.31 14.69
N CYS A 294 11.96 7.17 13.66
CA CYS A 294 12.40 5.86 13.15
C CYS A 294 13.31 5.15 14.16
N ALA A 295 14.23 5.87 14.80
CA ALA A 295 15.10 5.32 15.83
C ALA A 295 14.30 4.81 17.03
N ARG A 296 13.29 5.57 17.49
CA ARG A 296 12.40 5.15 18.58
C ARG A 296 11.64 3.88 18.24
N ILE A 297 11.12 3.76 17.02
CA ILE A 297 10.44 2.54 16.55
C ILE A 297 11.41 1.36 16.56
N LEU A 298 12.62 1.51 16.00
CA LEU A 298 13.61 0.44 15.95
C LEU A 298 14.02 -0.03 17.36
N LEU A 299 14.33 0.91 18.25
CA LEU A 299 14.67 0.63 19.65
C LEU A 299 13.53 -0.09 20.36
N TYR A 300 12.30 0.42 20.25
CA TYR A 300 11.12 -0.22 20.82
C TYR A 300 10.87 -1.63 20.27
N ARG A 301 11.24 -1.90 19.01
CA ARG A 301 11.16 -3.24 18.39
C ARG A 301 12.39 -4.11 18.68
N GLY A 302 13.29 -3.68 19.55
CA GLY A 302 14.43 -4.47 20.01
C GLY A 302 15.65 -4.43 19.09
N ALA A 303 15.81 -3.39 18.27
CA ALA A 303 17.02 -3.21 17.47
C ALA A 303 18.26 -3.05 18.37
N ASN A 304 19.32 -3.80 18.07
CA ASN A 304 20.56 -3.75 18.85
C ASN A 304 21.28 -2.40 18.63
N LYS A 305 21.36 -1.59 19.69
CA LYS A 305 22.03 -0.30 19.71
C LYS A 305 23.55 -0.36 19.86
N ASP A 306 24.11 -1.54 20.10
CA ASP A 306 25.55 -1.77 20.29
C ASP A 306 26.23 -2.40 19.07
N THR A 307 25.46 -2.75 18.02
CA THR A 307 26.01 -3.24 16.75
C THR A 307 26.99 -2.23 16.18
N LYS A 308 28.15 -2.71 15.72
CA LYS A 308 29.18 -1.86 15.09
C LYS A 308 29.15 -1.98 13.58
N ASN A 309 29.30 -0.86 12.89
CA ASN A 309 29.53 -0.82 11.45
C ASN A 309 30.98 -1.21 11.09
N ASN A 310 31.32 -1.21 9.80
CA ASN A 310 32.67 -1.60 9.33
C ASN A 310 33.78 -0.63 9.78
N SER A 311 33.42 0.57 10.22
CA SER A 311 34.32 1.55 10.82
C SER A 311 34.45 1.37 12.35
N GLY A 312 33.83 0.33 12.92
CA GLY A 312 33.84 0.05 14.36
C GLY A 312 32.95 0.99 15.19
N GLN A 313 32.06 1.74 14.55
CA GLN A 313 31.19 2.74 15.19
C GLN A 313 29.83 2.14 15.50
N THR A 314 29.28 2.47 16.68
CA THR A 314 27.89 2.19 17.07
C THR A 314 26.94 3.29 16.55
N PRO A 315 25.62 3.06 16.50
CA PRO A 315 24.65 4.09 16.17
C PRO A 315 24.77 5.35 17.05
N PHE A 316 25.03 5.18 18.35
CA PHE A 316 25.27 6.32 19.27
C PHE A 316 26.48 7.15 18.83
N GLN A 317 27.60 6.51 18.51
CA GLN A 317 28.81 7.21 18.06
C GLN A 317 28.58 7.92 16.73
N VAL A 318 27.85 7.31 15.80
CA VAL A 318 27.45 7.97 14.54
C VAL A 318 26.61 9.21 14.83
N ALA A 319 25.62 9.14 15.72
CA ALA A 319 24.79 10.30 16.08
C ALA A 319 25.64 11.46 16.63
N VAL A 320 26.58 11.17 17.54
CA VAL A 320 27.50 12.17 18.11
C VAL A 320 28.42 12.77 17.05
N MET A 321 28.99 11.95 16.16
CA MET A 321 29.87 12.42 15.08
C MET A 321 29.12 13.27 14.03
N SER A 322 27.83 13.00 13.83
CA SER A 322 26.95 13.79 12.96
C SER A 322 26.35 15.02 13.65
N GLY A 323 26.59 15.23 14.95
CA GLY A 323 26.07 16.38 15.71
C GLY A 323 24.61 16.24 16.16
N HIS A 324 24.04 15.04 16.09
CA HIS A 324 22.65 14.75 16.49
C HIS A 324 22.62 14.27 17.95
N PHE A 325 22.91 15.18 18.88
CA PHE A 325 23.12 14.85 20.29
C PHE A 325 21.86 14.34 20.98
N GLU A 326 20.70 14.95 20.74
CA GLU A 326 19.41 14.53 21.32
C GLU A 326 19.07 13.10 20.91
N LEU A 327 19.28 12.76 19.63
CA LEU A 327 19.11 11.41 19.14
C LEU A 327 20.12 10.44 19.74
N GLY A 328 21.37 10.88 19.90
CA GLY A 328 22.40 10.13 20.62
C GLY A 328 21.97 9.80 22.05
N GLU A 329 21.41 10.77 22.79
CA GLU A 329 20.89 10.54 24.14
C GLU A 329 19.75 9.52 24.15
N ILE A 330 18.81 9.60 23.20
CA ILE A 330 17.73 8.62 23.07
C ILE A 330 18.27 7.21 22.88
N ILE A 331 19.24 7.03 21.98
CA ILE A 331 19.86 5.73 21.71
C ILE A 331 20.60 5.22 22.96
N LYS A 332 21.42 6.07 23.57
CA LYS A 332 22.23 5.71 24.73
C LYS A 332 21.36 5.30 25.92
N ASN A 333 20.34 6.09 26.21
CA ASN A 333 19.50 5.94 27.40
C ASN A 333 18.37 4.91 27.27
N HIS A 334 18.07 4.43 26.05
CA HIS A 334 17.08 3.37 25.84
C HIS A 334 17.48 2.09 26.58
N ARG A 335 16.60 1.53 27.41
CA ARG A 335 16.89 0.31 28.17
C ARG A 335 16.34 -0.91 27.44
N ASP A 336 17.03 -2.04 27.56
CA ASP A 336 16.57 -3.30 26.96
C ASP A 336 15.22 -3.77 27.54
N THR A 337 14.84 -3.26 28.72
CA THR A 337 13.53 -3.48 29.34
C THR A 337 12.38 -2.71 28.68
N ASP A 338 12.71 -1.68 27.90
CA ASP A 338 11.74 -0.78 27.26
C ASP A 338 11.32 -1.27 25.86
N VAL A 339 11.83 -2.45 25.46
CA VAL A 339 11.44 -3.16 24.25
C VAL A 339 10.01 -3.66 24.39
N GLY A 340 9.16 -3.36 23.41
CA GLY A 340 7.80 -3.89 23.35
C GLY A 340 7.83 -5.41 23.31
N LYS A 341 6.90 -6.07 24.03
CA LYS A 341 6.80 -7.54 24.01
C LYS A 341 6.80 -8.02 22.55
N PRO A 342 7.65 -8.99 22.17
CA PRO A 342 7.70 -9.46 20.79
C PRO A 342 6.31 -9.92 20.39
N ALA A 343 5.80 -9.38 19.27
CA ALA A 343 4.66 -9.99 18.61
C ALA A 343 5.04 -11.47 18.36
N PRO A 344 4.15 -12.44 18.65
CA PRO A 344 4.50 -13.85 18.54
C PRO A 344 5.02 -14.11 17.12
N ALA A 345 6.27 -14.57 17.04
CA ALA A 345 6.95 -14.91 15.80
C ALA A 345 6.12 -15.96 15.07
N THR A 346 5.35 -15.52 14.09
CA THR A 346 4.56 -16.38 13.23
C THR A 346 5.46 -16.97 12.16
N THR A 347 6.32 -17.94 12.54
CA THR A 347 6.96 -18.86 11.60
C THR A 347 5.94 -19.32 10.55
N PRO A 348 6.17 -19.18 9.23
CA PRO A 348 5.22 -19.62 8.23
C PRO A 348 5.21 -21.16 8.20
N SER A 349 4.41 -21.75 9.10
CA SER A 349 4.00 -23.14 9.00
C SER A 349 3.17 -23.29 7.73
N GLN A 350 3.56 -24.26 6.89
CA GLN A 350 2.90 -24.71 5.67
C GLN A 350 1.53 -25.39 5.93
N THR A 351 0.71 -24.81 6.79
CA THR A 351 -0.67 -25.21 7.02
C THR A 351 -1.56 -24.11 6.48
N ALA A 352 -1.86 -24.23 5.18
CA ALA A 352 -2.92 -23.52 4.51
C ALA A 352 -4.23 -23.71 5.29
N GLY A 353 -4.69 -22.69 6.02
CA GLY A 353 -6.00 -22.74 6.66
C GLY A 353 -6.28 -21.77 7.82
N GLN A 354 -5.29 -21.27 8.56
CA GLN A 354 -5.61 -20.64 9.87
C GLN A 354 -4.95 -19.29 10.20
N ARG A 355 -4.38 -18.56 9.22
CA ARG A 355 -3.90 -17.18 9.43
C ARG A 355 -4.76 -16.09 8.79
N ARG A 356 -6.01 -16.40 8.44
CA ARG A 356 -6.97 -15.42 7.87
C ARG A 356 -7.57 -14.44 8.89
N ARG A 357 -7.27 -14.55 10.19
CA ARG A 357 -8.14 -14.00 11.25
C ARG A 357 -7.66 -12.74 11.98
N LEU A 358 -6.70 -11.98 11.45
CA LEU A 358 -6.40 -10.65 11.99
C LEU A 358 -6.87 -9.47 11.13
N TYR A 359 -7.16 -9.69 9.84
CA TYR A 359 -7.44 -8.62 8.88
C TYR A 359 -8.85 -8.60 8.30
N SER A 360 -9.75 -9.47 8.74
CA SER A 360 -11.17 -9.31 8.39
C SER A 360 -11.87 -8.27 9.26
N ALA A 361 -11.36 -7.94 10.46
CA ALA A 361 -12.06 -7.10 11.43
C ALA A 361 -12.05 -5.60 11.08
N VAL A 362 -12.84 -5.22 10.07
CA VAL A 362 -13.23 -3.83 9.82
C VAL A 362 -14.44 -3.51 10.71
N PRO A 363 -14.36 -2.53 11.62
CA PRO A 363 -15.52 -2.02 12.35
C PRO A 363 -16.70 -1.74 11.39
N GLY A 364 -17.84 -2.37 11.64
CA GLY A 364 -19.05 -2.29 10.82
C GLY A 364 -19.29 -3.47 9.88
N ARG A 365 -18.33 -4.37 9.65
CA ARG A 365 -18.55 -5.60 8.86
C ARG A 365 -19.33 -6.65 9.62
N VAL A 366 -20.09 -7.45 8.88
CA VAL A 366 -20.93 -8.53 9.40
C VAL A 366 -20.28 -9.86 9.10
N PHE A 367 -20.08 -10.66 10.14
CA PHE A 367 -19.49 -11.99 10.12
C PHE A 367 -20.57 -13.03 10.38
N VAL A 368 -20.26 -14.30 10.09
CA VAL A 368 -21.10 -15.43 10.51
C VAL A 368 -20.37 -16.23 11.57
N ALA A 369 -21.05 -16.53 12.66
CA ALA A 369 -20.54 -17.38 13.73
C ALA A 369 -20.32 -18.81 13.21
N THR A 370 -19.08 -19.30 13.28
CA THR A 370 -18.70 -20.65 12.86
C THR A 370 -18.94 -21.70 13.96
N ARG A 371 -19.04 -21.27 15.22
CA ARG A 371 -19.42 -22.06 16.39
C ARG A 371 -20.23 -21.23 17.38
N ALA A 372 -20.96 -21.90 18.28
CA ALA A 372 -21.66 -21.21 19.36
C ALA A 372 -20.66 -20.71 20.42
N HIS A 373 -20.95 -19.55 21.00
CA HIS A 373 -20.20 -18.96 22.11
C HIS A 373 -21.17 -18.64 23.26
N SER A 374 -20.77 -18.95 24.49
CA SER A 374 -21.51 -18.63 25.70
C SER A 374 -20.70 -17.65 26.54
N ALA A 375 -21.33 -16.54 26.90
CA ALA A 375 -20.70 -15.47 27.66
C ALA A 375 -20.21 -15.98 29.03
N GLN A 376 -18.92 -15.80 29.32
CA GLN A 376 -18.30 -16.22 30.58
C GLN A 376 -18.20 -15.08 31.62
N GLY A 377 -18.58 -13.86 31.25
CA GLY A 377 -18.59 -12.70 32.14
C GLY A 377 -19.58 -11.62 31.70
N GLU A 378 -19.78 -10.60 32.54
CA GLU A 378 -20.80 -9.53 32.34
C GLU A 378 -20.64 -8.71 31.05
N ARG A 379 -19.46 -8.72 30.44
CA ARG A 379 -19.17 -7.96 29.22
C ARG A 379 -19.16 -8.83 27.96
N GLU A 380 -19.36 -10.14 28.05
CA GLU A 380 -19.36 -11.03 26.89
C GLU A 380 -20.76 -11.23 26.30
N ILE A 381 -20.84 -11.51 25.00
CA ILE A 381 -22.10 -11.87 24.32
C ILE A 381 -22.18 -13.36 24.01
N SER A 382 -23.39 -13.92 24.08
CA SER A 382 -23.65 -15.28 23.63
C SER A 382 -24.31 -15.29 22.25
N PHE A 383 -23.90 -16.21 21.38
CA PHE A 383 -24.49 -16.42 20.06
C PHE A 383 -24.33 -17.87 19.59
N ASN A 384 -25.17 -18.30 18.66
CA ASN A 384 -25.17 -19.65 18.12
C ASN A 384 -24.41 -19.72 16.79
N LYS A 385 -23.94 -20.91 16.42
CA LYS A 385 -23.40 -21.17 15.08
C LYS A 385 -24.42 -20.73 14.01
N GLY A 386 -23.97 -19.94 13.05
CA GLY A 386 -24.79 -19.36 11.98
C GLY A 386 -25.30 -17.94 12.25
N ASP A 387 -25.17 -17.42 13.48
CA ASP A 387 -25.59 -16.06 13.79
C ASP A 387 -24.73 -15.01 13.07
N ARG A 388 -25.37 -13.92 12.64
CA ARG A 388 -24.69 -12.76 12.06
C ARG A 388 -24.16 -11.87 13.17
N VAL A 389 -22.85 -11.65 13.16
CA VAL A 389 -22.12 -10.88 14.17
C VAL A 389 -21.59 -9.60 13.53
N LYS A 390 -22.12 -8.44 13.92
CA LYS A 390 -21.59 -7.16 13.46
C LYS A 390 -20.43 -6.75 14.36
N VAL A 391 -19.22 -6.67 13.82
CA VAL A 391 -18.04 -6.27 14.61
C VAL A 391 -18.06 -4.76 14.81
N LEU A 392 -17.87 -4.30 16.05
CA LEU A 392 -17.83 -2.89 16.44
C LEU A 392 -16.41 -2.43 16.73
N SER A 393 -15.61 -3.25 17.42
CA SER A 393 -14.22 -2.94 17.76
C SER A 393 -13.39 -4.22 17.93
N VAL A 394 -12.08 -4.09 17.82
CA VAL A 394 -11.11 -5.18 18.04
C VAL A 394 -10.40 -4.91 19.35
N GLY A 395 -10.46 -5.87 20.27
CA GLY A 395 -9.77 -5.82 21.57
C GLY A 395 -8.48 -6.62 21.57
N GLU A 396 -7.77 -6.56 22.69
CA GLU A 396 -6.55 -7.31 22.92
C GLU A 396 -6.83 -8.79 23.20
N GLY A 397 -5.82 -9.66 23.01
CA GLY A 397 -5.91 -11.08 23.39
C GLY A 397 -6.85 -11.94 22.54
N GLY A 398 -7.25 -11.47 21.35
CA GLY A 398 -8.08 -12.25 20.42
C GLY A 398 -9.59 -12.11 20.65
N TYR A 399 -10.03 -11.16 21.47
CA TYR A 399 -11.45 -10.84 21.68
C TYR A 399 -11.90 -9.64 20.82
N TRP A 400 -13.06 -9.76 20.20
CA TRP A 400 -13.71 -8.70 19.43
C TRP A 400 -14.98 -8.25 20.14
N GLU A 401 -15.33 -6.98 19.99
CA GLU A 401 -16.62 -6.46 20.42
C GLU A 401 -17.56 -6.44 19.23
N GLY A 402 -18.80 -6.90 19.42
CA GLY A 402 -19.78 -6.85 18.35
C GLY A 402 -21.20 -6.94 18.85
N THR A 403 -22.13 -6.82 17.92
CA THR A 403 -23.56 -6.90 18.19
C THR A 403 -24.17 -8.12 17.50
N VAL A 404 -24.90 -8.92 18.28
CA VAL A 404 -25.72 -10.03 17.79
C VAL A 404 -27.13 -9.85 18.32
N ARG A 405 -28.12 -9.79 17.42
CA ARG A 405 -29.56 -9.66 17.77
C ARG A 405 -29.84 -8.50 18.76
N GLY A 406 -29.16 -7.37 18.59
CA GLY A 406 -29.34 -6.17 19.42
C GLY A 406 -28.60 -6.16 20.76
N ARG A 407 -27.85 -7.23 21.11
CA ARG A 407 -26.99 -7.26 22.31
C ARG A 407 -25.54 -7.07 21.92
N THR A 408 -24.84 -6.21 22.65
CA THR A 408 -23.44 -5.85 22.39
C THR A 408 -22.54 -6.37 23.50
N GLY A 409 -21.35 -6.83 23.12
CA GLY A 409 -20.29 -7.22 24.06
C GLY A 409 -19.21 -8.03 23.37
N TRP A 410 -18.33 -8.57 24.19
CA TRP A 410 -17.08 -9.21 23.78
C TRP A 410 -17.27 -10.68 23.43
N PHE A 411 -16.51 -11.16 22.45
CA PHE A 411 -16.47 -12.57 22.08
C PHE A 411 -15.12 -12.94 21.45
N PRO A 412 -14.70 -14.21 21.52
CA PRO A 412 -13.49 -14.67 20.86
C PRO A 412 -13.58 -14.55 19.34
N SER A 413 -12.57 -13.92 18.73
CA SER A 413 -12.48 -13.70 17.28
C SER A 413 -12.51 -14.98 16.44
N ASP A 414 -12.08 -16.10 17.04
CA ASP A 414 -12.06 -17.40 16.40
C ASP A 414 -13.46 -18.04 16.26
N CYS A 415 -14.49 -17.44 16.86
CA CYS A 415 -15.87 -17.90 16.75
C CYS A 415 -16.59 -17.44 15.47
N VAL A 416 -15.99 -16.58 14.64
CA VAL A 416 -16.66 -15.97 13.48
C VAL A 416 -15.82 -16.03 12.19
N GLU A 417 -16.45 -16.01 11.02
CA GLU A 417 -15.80 -16.00 9.70
C GLU A 417 -16.47 -14.99 8.73
N GLU A 418 -15.67 -14.38 7.86
CA GLU A 418 -16.13 -13.39 6.89
C GLU A 418 -16.88 -14.08 5.74
N VAL A 419 -18.12 -13.66 5.49
CA VAL A 419 -18.87 -14.11 4.32
C VAL A 419 -18.45 -13.28 3.12
N MET A 420 -17.70 -13.88 2.19
CA MET A 420 -17.52 -13.27 0.86
C MET A 420 -18.86 -13.30 0.11
N LEU A 421 -19.48 -12.13 -0.01
CA LEU A 421 -20.64 -11.96 -0.89
C LEU A 421 -20.17 -12.14 -2.33
N ARG A 422 -20.57 -13.26 -2.94
CA ARG A 422 -20.53 -13.41 -4.40
C ARG A 422 -21.39 -12.32 -5.03
N SER A 423 -20.86 -11.75 -6.12
CA SER A 423 -21.51 -10.76 -6.98
C SER A 423 -22.99 -11.07 -7.23
N GLN A 424 -23.86 -10.12 -6.87
CA GLN A 424 -25.17 -9.95 -7.49
C GLN A 424 -25.59 -8.48 -7.40
N ASP A 425 -25.41 -7.80 -8.55
CA ASP A 425 -26.16 -6.73 -9.17
C ASP A 425 -26.71 -5.50 -8.40
N ASN A 426 -26.37 -4.35 -9.00
CA ASN A 426 -27.20 -3.15 -9.19
C ASN A 426 -28.05 -2.66 -8.02
N ARG A 427 -27.45 -1.79 -7.19
CA ARG A 427 -28.19 -0.70 -6.55
C ARG A 427 -27.46 0.62 -6.74
N SER A 428 -28.20 1.60 -7.25
CA SER A 428 -27.79 2.99 -7.37
C SER A 428 -27.34 3.52 -6.00
N GLU A 429 -26.08 3.98 -5.93
CA GLU A 429 -25.52 4.61 -4.73
C GLU A 429 -26.36 5.81 -4.31
N SER A 430 -26.76 5.84 -3.04
CA SER A 430 -27.50 6.97 -2.50
C SER A 430 -26.59 8.18 -2.32
N ARG A 431 -27.14 9.39 -2.50
CA ARG A 431 -26.44 10.67 -2.32
C ARG A 431 -25.73 10.79 -0.97
N GLY A 432 -26.19 10.06 0.05
CA GLY A 432 -25.59 9.97 1.39
C GLY A 432 -24.32 9.10 1.50
N GLU A 433 -24.15 8.09 0.64
CA GLU A 433 -22.92 7.27 0.62
C GLU A 433 -21.76 7.99 -0.06
N ARG A 434 -22.05 8.83 -1.05
CA ARG A 434 -21.08 9.70 -1.73
C ARG A 434 -20.52 10.76 -0.77
N ALA A 435 -21.34 11.29 0.13
CA ALA A 435 -20.94 12.25 1.17
C ALA A 435 -20.06 11.61 2.26
N LYS A 436 -20.34 10.36 2.65
CA LYS A 436 -19.53 9.60 3.64
C LYS A 436 -18.13 9.27 3.13
N ARG A 437 -17.98 9.04 1.82
CA ARG A 437 -16.69 8.77 1.17
C ARG A 437 -15.83 10.03 1.05
N LEU A 438 -16.45 11.18 0.78
CA LEU A 438 -15.78 12.48 0.73
C LEU A 438 -15.28 12.91 2.12
N PHE A 439 -16.04 12.70 3.20
CA PHE A 439 -15.65 13.13 4.55
C PHE A 439 -14.48 12.34 5.17
N ARG A 440 -14.31 11.07 4.80
CA ARG A 440 -13.17 10.24 5.24
C ARG A 440 -11.82 10.76 4.73
N HIS A 441 -11.82 11.51 3.63
CA HIS A 441 -10.62 12.09 3.03
C HIS A 441 -10.15 13.39 3.72
N TYR A 442 -10.99 14.05 4.53
CA TYR A 442 -10.71 15.38 5.09
C TYR A 442 -10.18 15.38 6.53
N THR A 443 -10.26 14.28 7.27
CA THR A 443 -9.76 14.20 8.66
C THR A 443 -8.33 13.65 8.77
N VAL A 444 -7.73 13.26 7.65
CA VAL A 444 -6.36 12.74 7.58
C VAL A 444 -5.71 13.24 6.29
N GLY A 445 -5.27 14.51 6.26
CA GLY A 445 -4.64 15.07 5.07
C GLY A 445 -3.90 16.38 5.31
N SER A 446 -2.60 16.35 4.99
CA SER A 446 -1.68 17.43 4.59
C SER A 446 -1.75 18.78 5.33
N TYR A 447 -0.71 19.09 6.10
CA TYR A 447 -0.39 20.47 6.49
C TYR A 447 0.16 21.22 5.27
N ASP A 448 -0.71 21.97 4.60
CA ASP A 448 -0.26 23.02 3.68
C ASP A 448 0.13 24.28 4.45
N SER A 449 1.23 24.86 4.00
CA SER A 449 1.94 26.04 4.50
C SER A 449 1.07 27.31 4.64
N PHE A 450 1.42 28.12 5.64
CA PHE A 450 0.66 29.23 6.25
C PHE A 450 0.35 30.49 5.39
N ASP A 451 0.49 30.49 4.07
CA ASP A 451 0.31 31.72 3.25
C ASP A 451 -0.48 31.52 1.94
N ALA A 452 -1.58 30.75 1.98
CA ALA A 452 -2.51 30.62 0.85
C ALA A 452 -3.83 31.38 1.12
N PRO A 453 -4.38 32.16 0.15
CA PRO A 453 -5.71 32.76 0.27
C PRO A 453 -6.76 31.65 0.43
N SER A 454 -7.69 31.79 1.38
CA SER A 454 -8.58 30.71 1.78
C SER A 454 -9.60 30.33 0.70
N ASP A 455 -9.39 29.21 0.02
CA ASP A 455 -10.34 28.56 -0.92
C ASP A 455 -11.55 27.89 -0.22
N TYR A 456 -11.80 28.20 1.04
CA TYR A 456 -12.84 27.59 1.87
C TYR A 456 -14.01 28.54 2.08
N ILE A 457 -15.20 28.09 1.70
CA ILE A 457 -16.49 28.66 2.10
C ILE A 457 -16.81 28.12 3.49
N ILE A 458 -16.76 29.01 4.47
CA ILE A 458 -17.09 28.76 5.87
C ILE A 458 -18.50 29.29 6.12
N LYS A 459 -19.43 28.41 6.49
CA LYS A 459 -20.79 28.81 6.87
C LYS A 459 -21.01 28.51 8.34
N GLU A 460 -21.20 29.56 9.13
CA GLU A 460 -21.52 29.44 10.54
C GLU A 460 -23.03 29.30 10.74
N LYS A 461 -23.44 28.49 11.71
CA LYS A 461 -24.83 28.34 12.12
C LYS A 461 -24.94 28.12 13.62
N THR A 462 -25.83 28.87 14.26
CA THR A 462 -26.22 28.64 15.66
C THR A 462 -27.62 28.06 15.70
N VAL A 463 -27.80 26.95 16.41
CA VAL A 463 -29.09 26.26 16.53
C VAL A 463 -29.39 25.91 17.98
N LEU A 464 -30.67 25.99 18.32
CA LEU A 464 -31.21 25.45 19.55
C LEU A 464 -31.85 24.09 19.25
N LEU A 465 -31.32 23.05 19.87
CA LEU A 465 -31.88 21.70 19.80
C LEU A 465 -32.72 21.45 21.04
N GLN A 466 -33.93 20.97 20.83
CA GLN A 466 -34.83 20.54 21.89
C GLN A 466 -35.25 19.10 21.66
N LYS A 467 -35.05 18.26 22.67
CA LYS A 467 -35.37 16.83 22.63
C LYS A 467 -36.33 16.47 23.75
N LYS A 468 -37.14 15.42 23.56
CA LYS A 468 -37.89 14.77 24.63
C LYS A 468 -36.96 13.94 25.53
N ASP A 469 -37.43 13.59 26.73
CA ASP A 469 -36.64 12.82 27.71
C ASP A 469 -36.13 11.48 27.16
N SER A 470 -36.93 10.83 26.32
CA SER A 470 -36.65 9.50 25.76
C SER A 470 -35.87 9.48 24.44
N GLU A 471 -35.51 10.64 23.88
CA GLU A 471 -34.76 10.72 22.62
C GLU A 471 -33.41 11.44 22.79
N GLY A 472 -32.47 11.17 21.88
CA GLY A 472 -31.22 11.91 21.77
C GLY A 472 -31.34 13.10 20.80
N PHE A 473 -30.31 13.95 20.74
CA PHE A 473 -30.29 15.05 19.78
C PHE A 473 -30.10 14.61 18.32
N GLY A 474 -29.91 13.32 18.05
CA GLY A 474 -29.84 12.76 16.69
C GLY A 474 -28.54 13.08 15.95
N PHE A 475 -27.41 13.14 16.66
CA PHE A 475 -26.08 13.27 16.05
C PHE A 475 -25.03 12.49 16.85
N VAL A 476 -23.94 12.09 16.18
CA VAL A 476 -22.76 11.48 16.79
C VAL A 476 -21.61 12.48 16.73
N LEU A 477 -21.04 12.80 17.89
CA LEU A 477 -19.88 13.68 18.01
C LEU A 477 -18.58 12.85 17.93
N ARG A 478 -17.59 13.33 17.19
CA ARG A 478 -16.22 12.80 17.17
C ARG A 478 -15.20 13.91 17.33
N GLY A 479 -14.01 13.56 17.80
CA GLY A 479 -12.91 14.51 17.93
C GLY A 479 -11.81 14.03 18.87
N ALA A 480 -10.86 14.93 19.17
CA ALA A 480 -9.67 14.63 19.96
C ALA A 480 -10.01 14.24 21.41
N LYS A 481 -9.44 13.13 21.91
CA LYS A 481 -9.74 12.54 23.23
C LYS A 481 -8.86 13.05 24.39
N ALA A 482 -8.27 14.24 24.26
CA ALA A 482 -7.44 14.82 25.32
C ALA A 482 -8.23 15.09 26.61
N GLN A 483 -7.60 14.91 27.77
CA GLN A 483 -8.22 15.17 29.08
C GLN A 483 -8.15 16.64 29.49
N THR A 484 -7.15 17.37 28.99
CA THR A 484 -6.94 18.81 29.14
C THR A 484 -7.19 19.53 27.81
N PRO A 485 -7.53 20.84 27.82
CA PRO A 485 -7.57 21.65 26.60
C PRO A 485 -6.23 21.57 25.86
N ILE A 486 -6.26 21.42 24.54
CA ILE A 486 -5.04 21.30 23.73
C ILE A 486 -4.57 22.72 23.39
N GLU A 487 -3.65 23.27 24.18
CA GLU A 487 -3.16 24.65 23.99
C GLU A 487 -2.43 24.83 22.65
N GLU A 488 -1.70 23.79 22.21
CA GLU A 488 -0.95 23.72 20.95
C GLU A 488 -1.83 23.66 19.69
N PHE A 489 -3.14 23.48 19.82
CA PHE A 489 -4.04 23.46 18.67
C PHE A 489 -4.29 24.87 18.14
N THR A 490 -3.90 25.12 16.89
CA THR A 490 -4.18 26.37 16.16
C THR A 490 -5.26 26.10 15.11
N PRO A 491 -6.49 26.64 15.27
CA PRO A 491 -7.57 26.45 14.31
C PRO A 491 -7.21 26.95 12.91
N THR A 492 -7.62 26.21 11.88
CA THR A 492 -7.44 26.61 10.47
C THR A 492 -8.78 26.68 9.74
N PRO A 493 -8.88 27.37 8.59
CA PRO A 493 -10.08 27.36 7.76
C PRO A 493 -10.57 25.96 7.37
N ALA A 494 -9.64 25.02 7.17
CA ALA A 494 -9.93 23.62 6.83
C ALA A 494 -10.34 22.79 8.06
N PHE A 495 -9.82 23.13 9.23
CA PHE A 495 -10.02 22.40 10.49
C PHE A 495 -10.22 23.39 11.66
N PRO A 496 -11.44 23.94 11.81
CA PRO A 496 -11.70 25.07 12.71
C PRO A 496 -11.92 24.67 14.19
N ALA A 497 -12.12 23.38 14.50
CA ALA A 497 -12.28 22.90 15.88
C ALA A 497 -11.90 21.42 16.04
N LEU A 498 -11.60 21.01 17.28
CA LEU A 498 -11.23 19.62 17.61
C LEU A 498 -12.38 18.62 17.55
N GLN A 499 -13.63 19.10 17.59
CA GLN A 499 -14.83 18.25 17.60
C GLN A 499 -15.71 18.55 16.37
N TYR A 500 -16.31 17.52 15.79
CA TYR A 500 -17.20 17.60 14.64
C TYR A 500 -18.30 16.53 14.68
N LEU A 501 -19.35 16.73 13.89
CA LEU A 501 -20.46 15.78 13.77
C LEU A 501 -20.11 14.65 12.79
N GLU A 502 -19.84 13.44 13.29
CA GLU A 502 -19.54 12.26 12.46
C GLU A 502 -20.77 11.78 11.70
N SER A 503 -21.94 11.84 12.34
CA SER A 503 -23.20 11.53 11.69
C SER A 503 -24.32 12.38 12.28
N VAL A 504 -25.34 12.66 11.47
CA VAL A 504 -26.57 13.31 11.89
C VAL A 504 -27.71 12.45 11.36
N ASP A 505 -28.60 12.02 12.25
CA ASP A 505 -29.70 11.11 11.92
C ASP A 505 -30.73 11.86 11.06
N GLU A 506 -30.99 11.34 9.87
CA GLU A 506 -31.94 11.94 8.95
C GLU A 506 -33.35 12.00 9.57
N GLY A 507 -33.94 13.19 9.62
CA GLY A 507 -35.22 13.44 10.31
C GLY A 507 -35.12 13.63 11.83
N GLY A 508 -33.95 13.41 12.44
CA GLY A 508 -33.68 13.64 13.87
C GLY A 508 -33.71 15.10 14.28
N VAL A 509 -33.57 15.37 15.59
CA VAL A 509 -33.62 16.74 16.17
C VAL A 509 -32.56 17.65 15.53
N ALA A 510 -31.31 17.22 15.48
CA ALA A 510 -30.21 17.96 14.86
C ALA A 510 -30.40 18.16 13.34
N TRP A 511 -30.88 17.15 12.62
CA TRP A 511 -31.12 17.25 11.19
C TRP A 511 -32.19 18.30 10.86
N ARG A 512 -33.30 18.29 11.62
CA ARG A 512 -34.40 19.26 11.48
C ARG A 512 -33.97 20.68 11.86
N ALA A 513 -33.04 20.83 12.79
CA ALA A 513 -32.40 22.11 13.10
C ALA A 513 -31.39 22.55 12.02
N GLY A 514 -31.12 21.72 11.02
CA GLY A 514 -30.24 22.06 9.90
C GLY A 514 -28.76 21.77 10.12
N LEU A 515 -28.41 20.97 11.14
CA LEU A 515 -27.07 20.42 11.31
C LEU A 515 -26.82 19.29 10.31
N ARG A 516 -25.59 19.14 9.88
CA ARG A 516 -25.17 18.13 8.90
C ARG A 516 -23.91 17.40 9.35
N MET A 517 -23.71 16.22 8.76
CA MET A 517 -22.46 15.48 8.91
C MET A 517 -21.30 16.38 8.47
N GLY A 518 -20.28 16.46 9.31
CA GLY A 518 -19.09 17.24 9.06
C GLY A 518 -19.03 18.64 9.65
N ASP A 519 -20.13 19.10 10.25
CA ASP A 519 -20.16 20.38 10.93
C ASP A 519 -19.22 20.35 12.16
N PHE A 520 -18.31 21.33 12.24
CA PHE A 520 -17.40 21.51 13.37
C PHE A 520 -18.09 22.23 14.51
N LEU A 521 -17.87 21.78 15.74
CA LEU A 521 -18.50 22.35 16.93
C LEU A 521 -17.64 23.47 17.50
N ILE A 522 -18.16 24.70 17.48
CA ILE A 522 -17.46 25.91 17.93
C ILE A 522 -17.88 26.28 19.35
N GLU A 523 -19.19 26.23 19.64
CA GLU A 523 -19.72 26.53 20.98
C GLU A 523 -20.79 25.53 21.39
N VAL A 524 -20.84 25.25 22.69
CA VAL A 524 -21.90 24.48 23.36
C VAL A 524 -22.43 25.32 24.52
N ASN A 525 -23.72 25.64 24.51
CA ASN A 525 -24.40 26.46 25.52
C ASN A 525 -23.66 27.77 25.84
N GLY A 526 -23.11 28.42 24.81
CA GLY A 526 -22.36 29.69 24.92
C GLY A 526 -20.91 29.56 25.37
N GLN A 527 -20.40 28.33 25.58
CA GLN A 527 -18.99 28.10 25.90
C GLN A 527 -18.21 27.66 24.66
N ASN A 528 -17.05 28.28 24.41
CA ASN A 528 -16.17 27.94 23.30
C ASN A 528 -15.55 26.55 23.53
N VAL A 529 -15.75 25.64 22.56
CA VAL A 529 -15.26 24.26 22.62
C VAL A 529 -14.23 23.93 21.54
N VAL A 530 -13.70 24.94 20.84
CA VAL A 530 -12.77 24.78 19.72
C VAL A 530 -11.54 23.95 20.09
N LYS A 531 -10.96 24.20 21.27
CA LYS A 531 -9.76 23.52 21.80
C LYS A 531 -10.07 22.48 22.89
N VAL A 532 -11.35 22.19 23.12
CA VAL A 532 -11.79 21.38 24.25
C VAL A 532 -11.83 19.90 23.88
N GLY A 533 -11.32 19.06 24.80
CA GLY A 533 -11.26 17.61 24.61
C GLY A 533 -12.63 16.94 24.61
N HIS A 534 -12.75 15.84 23.88
CA HIS A 534 -14.00 15.14 23.58
C HIS A 534 -14.86 14.84 24.81
N ARG A 535 -14.24 14.33 25.89
CA ARG A 535 -14.95 13.98 27.13
C ARG A 535 -15.60 15.19 27.80
N GLN A 536 -14.92 16.34 27.80
CA GLN A 536 -15.44 17.56 28.40
C GLN A 536 -16.62 18.11 27.59
N VAL A 537 -16.51 18.14 26.25
CA VAL A 537 -17.61 18.56 25.37
C VAL A 537 -18.84 17.69 25.51
N VAL A 538 -18.68 16.36 25.58
CA VAL A 538 -19.79 15.43 25.83
C VAL A 538 -20.46 15.68 27.18
N ASN A 539 -19.68 15.96 28.22
CA ASN A 539 -20.23 16.29 29.55
C ASN A 539 -21.03 17.60 29.51
N MET A 540 -20.55 18.63 28.82
CA MET A 540 -21.26 19.92 28.65
C MET A 540 -22.59 19.73 27.93
N ILE A 541 -22.61 18.90 26.88
CA ILE A 541 -23.85 18.56 26.15
C ILE A 541 -24.84 17.83 27.06
N ARG A 542 -24.37 16.87 27.86
CA ARG A 542 -25.22 16.11 28.79
C ARG A 542 -25.78 16.97 29.93
N GLN A 543 -25.02 17.93 30.42
CA GLN A 543 -25.45 18.88 31.46
C GLN A 543 -26.59 19.80 30.99
N GLY A 544 -26.70 20.07 29.69
CA GLY A 544 -27.82 20.83 29.11
C GLY A 544 -29.18 20.12 29.17
N GLY A 545 -29.21 18.82 29.53
CA GLY A 545 -30.45 18.04 29.63
C GLY A 545 -31.16 17.93 28.28
N ASN A 546 -32.38 18.48 28.20
CA ASN A 546 -33.23 18.41 27.02
C ASN A 546 -33.07 19.59 26.05
N SER A 547 -32.28 20.60 26.43
CA SER A 547 -32.04 21.79 25.62
C SER A 547 -30.53 21.93 25.37
N LEU A 548 -30.16 22.09 24.10
CA LEU A 548 -28.76 22.23 23.70
C LEU A 548 -28.63 23.31 22.65
N MET A 549 -27.95 24.40 22.99
CA MET A 549 -27.55 25.42 22.04
C MET A 549 -26.16 25.08 21.50
N VAL A 550 -26.02 25.00 20.18
CA VAL A 550 -24.72 24.77 19.54
C VAL A 550 -24.47 25.77 18.43
N LYS A 551 -23.23 26.26 18.40
CA LYS A 551 -22.68 27.00 17.26
C LYS A 551 -21.78 26.05 16.49
N VAL A 552 -22.06 25.88 15.20
CA VAL A 552 -21.28 25.03 14.31
C VAL A 552 -20.78 25.78 13.10
N VAL A 553 -19.71 25.25 12.51
CA VAL A 553 -19.13 25.75 11.27
C VAL A 553 -19.09 24.61 10.25
N MET A 554 -19.67 24.85 9.09
CA MET A 554 -19.52 24.01 7.91
C MET A 554 -18.37 24.53 7.06
N VAL A 555 -17.46 23.64 6.69
CA VAL A 555 -16.32 23.94 5.82
C VAL A 555 -16.52 23.24 4.49
N THR A 556 -16.55 24.02 3.41
CA THR A 556 -16.66 23.51 2.02
C THR A 556 -15.69 24.26 1.12
N ARG A 557 -15.05 23.61 0.14
CA ARG A 557 -14.17 24.32 -0.81
C ARG A 557 -14.99 25.07 -1.89
N ASN A 558 -14.52 26.23 -2.32
CA ASN A 558 -15.16 27.04 -3.35
C ASN A 558 -15.00 26.37 -4.74
N PRO A 559 -16.09 25.93 -5.40
CA PRO A 559 -16.00 25.23 -6.68
C PRO A 559 -15.50 26.11 -7.85
N GLU A 560 -15.59 27.44 -7.75
CA GLU A 560 -15.23 28.35 -8.87
C GLU A 560 -13.71 28.60 -9.01
N MET A 561 -12.92 28.40 -7.94
CA MET A 561 -11.45 28.57 -7.98
C MET A 561 -10.71 27.36 -8.57
N GLU A 562 -11.33 26.17 -8.63
CA GLU A 562 -10.76 25.00 -9.34
C GLU A 562 -10.54 25.27 -10.84
N GLU A 563 -11.35 26.14 -11.45
CA GLU A 563 -11.16 26.57 -12.85
C GLU A 563 -10.13 27.70 -13.03
N GLY A 564 -9.98 28.57 -12.03
CA GLY A 564 -9.00 29.67 -12.05
C GLY A 564 -7.55 29.19 -11.93
N SER A 565 -7.31 28.19 -11.09
CA SER A 565 -5.98 27.56 -10.90
C SER A 565 -5.47 26.89 -12.17
N ARG A 566 -6.38 26.38 -13.02
CA ARG A 566 -6.06 25.80 -14.34
C ARG A 566 -5.70 26.84 -15.41
N LYS A 567 -6.07 28.12 -15.23
CA LYS A 567 -5.73 29.19 -16.18
C LYS A 567 -4.42 29.89 -15.83
N LYS A 568 -4.08 30.06 -14.54
CA LYS A 568 -2.78 30.63 -14.14
C LYS A 568 -1.60 29.73 -14.47
N SER A 569 -1.76 28.41 -14.41
CA SER A 569 -0.72 27.44 -14.82
C SER A 569 -0.45 27.39 -16.33
N LYS A 570 -1.34 27.94 -17.17
CA LYS A 570 -1.13 28.04 -18.63
C LYS A 570 -0.37 29.29 -19.08
N ASN A 571 -0.33 30.35 -18.26
CA ASN A 571 0.33 31.60 -18.63
C ASN A 571 1.78 31.72 -18.13
N LEU A 572 2.22 30.81 -17.25
CA LEU A 572 3.63 30.72 -16.80
C LEU A 572 4.47 29.77 -17.67
N SER A 573 3.86 28.98 -18.55
CA SER A 573 4.56 28.11 -19.51
C SER A 573 4.77 28.75 -20.89
N SER A 574 4.48 30.04 -21.07
CA SER A 574 4.70 30.77 -22.34
C SER A 574 5.78 31.85 -22.24
N ALA A 575 6.59 31.84 -21.18
CA ALA A 575 7.77 32.68 -21.05
C ALA A 575 8.92 31.87 -20.44
N HIS A 576 9.48 30.96 -21.24
CA HIS A 576 10.92 30.74 -21.41
C HIS A 576 11.17 29.68 -22.48
#